data_AF-A0A7C0XDI2-F1
#
_entry.id   AF-A0A7C0XDI2-F1
#
_cell.length_a   1.000
_cell.length_b   1.000
_cell.length_c   1.000
_cell.angle_alpha   90.00
_cell.angle_beta   90.00
_cell.angle_gamma   90.00
#
_symmetry.space_group_name_H-M   'P 1'
#
loop_
_entity.id
_entity.type
_entity.pdbx_description
1 polymer ?
#
loop_
_entity_poly.entity_id
_entity_poly.type
_entity_poly.pdbx_seq_one_letter_code
_entity_poly.pdbx_strand_id
1 'polypeptide(L)'
;MVNGTFIHASSMEGNYLHVWYPVALAEFGNCRKCKGKYIIDCYIASKTGSPIARMLLIRKLNGGINLSPSMPVDAPMLLHTGCSISDFMSDVRNLNDLLENEKEAIRKLMEEDPRKYENIKVPKSILYFPFRAHNINIKEAIAKTNLSLLKDIMKTICANKNIPPTGWYPAYILLSMDRDSNTVYIHEGNKKVRSQVHEVYLFKKKIIETLLKELGMT
;
A
#
# COMPACT_ATOMS: atom_id res chain seq x y z
N MET A 1 -22.81 0.78 19.01
CA MET A 1 -21.36 1.12 18.95
C MET A 1 -20.70 0.16 17.99
N VAL A 2 -19.96 0.65 17.01
CA VAL A 2 -19.17 -0.24 16.16
C VAL A 2 -17.93 -0.65 16.95
N ASN A 3 -17.86 -1.91 17.36
CA ASN A 3 -16.67 -2.47 17.99
C ASN A 3 -15.56 -2.53 16.92
N GLY A 4 -14.52 -1.72 17.08
CA GLY A 4 -13.38 -1.67 16.18
C GLY A 4 -12.09 -1.42 16.95
N THR A 5 -10.98 -1.94 16.44
CA THR A 5 -9.65 -1.62 16.97
C THR A 5 -9.10 -0.43 16.19
N PHE A 6 -8.88 0.71 16.83
CA PHE A 6 -8.37 1.92 16.20
C PHE A 6 -6.92 2.14 16.58
N ILE A 7 -6.06 2.41 15.61
CA ILE A 7 -4.71 2.89 15.91
C ILE A 7 -4.85 4.32 16.41
N HIS A 8 -4.32 4.61 17.61
CA HIS A 8 -4.47 5.92 18.22
C HIS A 8 -3.96 7.03 17.29
N ALA A 9 -4.73 8.10 17.19
CA ALA A 9 -4.42 9.31 16.43
C ALA A 9 -4.83 10.53 17.27
N SER A 10 -3.99 11.56 17.29
CA SER A 10 -4.29 12.83 17.94
C SER A 10 -5.19 13.72 17.06
N SER A 11 -5.98 14.59 17.71
CA SER A 11 -6.81 15.64 17.07
C SER A 11 -6.01 16.46 16.06
N MET A 12 -6.67 16.88 14.98
CA MET A 12 -6.04 17.51 13.82
C MET A 12 -6.65 18.86 13.45
N GLU A 13 -5.75 19.80 13.17
CA GLU A 13 -6.03 21.11 12.59
C GLU A 13 -5.84 21.06 11.05
N GLY A 14 -6.75 21.71 10.31
CA GLY A 14 -6.68 21.88 8.85
C GLY A 14 -7.90 21.31 8.10
N ASN A 15 -8.13 21.80 6.88
CA ASN A 15 -9.19 21.31 5.98
C ASN A 15 -8.75 20.04 5.25
N TYR A 16 -8.72 18.90 5.95
CA TYR A 16 -8.51 17.59 5.33
C TYR A 16 -9.79 16.76 5.35
N LEU A 17 -9.95 15.88 4.37
CA LEU A 17 -10.91 14.78 4.48
C LEU A 17 -10.30 13.70 5.38
N HIS A 18 -10.85 13.55 6.57
CA HIS A 18 -10.48 12.53 7.54
C HIS A 18 -11.32 11.28 7.36
N VAL A 19 -10.70 10.10 7.32
CA VAL A 19 -11.41 8.82 7.16
C VAL A 19 -10.75 7.74 8.00
N TRP A 20 -11.56 7.00 8.77
CA TRP A 20 -11.15 5.74 9.37
C TRP A 20 -11.06 4.65 8.30
N TYR A 21 -9.83 4.35 7.92
CA TYR A 21 -9.49 3.49 6.80
C TYR A 21 -9.21 2.06 7.28
N PRO A 22 -9.86 1.03 6.69
CA PRO A 22 -9.81 -0.33 7.18
C PRO A 22 -8.48 -0.99 6.84
N VAL A 23 -7.90 -1.62 7.85
CA VAL A 23 -6.65 -2.37 7.74
C VAL A 23 -6.73 -3.64 8.57
N ALA A 24 -5.77 -4.53 8.41
CA ALA A 24 -5.49 -5.59 9.37
C ALA A 24 -4.19 -5.30 10.11
N LEU A 25 -4.18 -5.57 11.42
CA LEU A 25 -2.97 -5.70 12.21
C LEU A 25 -2.52 -7.16 12.17
N ALA A 26 -1.36 -7.38 11.55
CA ALA A 26 -0.77 -8.70 11.40
C ALA A 26 0.52 -8.84 12.21
N GLU A 27 0.71 -10.02 12.79
CA GLU A 27 1.95 -10.42 13.43
C GLU A 27 2.51 -11.65 12.72
N PHE A 28 3.82 -11.67 12.49
CA PHE A 28 4.50 -12.73 11.76
C PHE A 28 5.49 -13.46 12.68
N GLY A 29 5.02 -13.97 13.82
CA GLY A 29 5.87 -14.52 14.88
C GLY A 29 6.78 -15.69 14.44
N ASN A 30 6.38 -16.42 13.40
CA ASN A 30 7.18 -17.52 12.82
C ASN A 30 8.35 -17.04 11.94
N CYS A 31 8.51 -15.73 11.75
CA CYS A 31 9.55 -15.16 10.92
C CYS A 31 10.53 -14.33 11.75
N ARG A 32 11.77 -14.85 11.87
CA ARG A 32 12.83 -14.22 12.69
C ARG A 32 13.19 -12.81 12.22
N LYS A 33 12.97 -12.49 10.95
CA LYS A 33 13.29 -11.19 10.33
C LYS A 33 12.20 -10.13 10.56
N CYS A 34 10.99 -10.54 10.91
CA CYS A 34 9.87 -9.65 11.10
C CYS A 34 9.45 -9.64 12.57
N LYS A 35 9.77 -8.54 13.23
CA LYS A 35 9.41 -8.30 14.63
C LYS A 35 8.41 -7.15 14.70
N GLY A 36 7.36 -7.32 15.49
CA GLY A 36 6.32 -6.32 15.71
C GLY A 36 5.08 -6.52 14.82
N LYS A 37 4.17 -5.55 14.89
CA LYS A 37 2.91 -5.53 14.16
C LYS A 37 3.07 -4.84 12.81
N TYR A 38 2.33 -5.31 11.82
CA TYR A 38 2.25 -4.72 10.49
C TYR A 38 0.81 -4.32 10.20
N ILE A 39 0.65 -3.17 9.58
CA ILE A 39 -0.59 -2.70 9.00
C ILE A 39 -0.67 -3.24 7.57
N ILE A 40 -1.78 -3.87 7.23
CA ILE A 40 -2.04 -4.42 5.90
C ILE A 40 -3.34 -3.80 5.36
N ASP A 41 -3.29 -3.32 4.13
CA ASP A 41 -4.44 -2.73 3.45
C ASP A 41 -5.61 -3.72 3.30
N CYS A 42 -6.82 -3.21 3.56
CA CYS A 42 -8.08 -3.93 3.43
C CYS A 42 -9.11 -3.14 2.60
N TYR A 43 -8.68 -2.24 1.72
CA TYR A 43 -9.61 -1.47 0.89
C TYR A 43 -9.12 -1.36 -0.54
N ILE A 44 -7.99 -0.68 -0.78
CA ILE A 44 -7.44 -0.51 -2.13
C ILE A 44 -7.24 -1.86 -2.82
N ALA A 45 -6.67 -2.85 -2.14
CA ALA A 45 -6.46 -4.19 -2.68
C ALA A 45 -7.78 -4.85 -3.10
N SER A 46 -8.83 -4.71 -2.30
CA SER A 46 -10.16 -5.25 -2.62
C SER A 46 -10.81 -4.51 -3.78
N LYS A 47 -10.64 -3.19 -3.90
CA LYS A 47 -11.19 -2.40 -5.01
C LYS A 47 -10.45 -2.62 -6.33
N THR A 48 -9.16 -2.91 -6.27
CA THR A 48 -8.31 -3.08 -7.46
C THR A 48 -8.17 -4.54 -7.88
N GLY A 49 -8.43 -5.49 -6.98
CA GLY A 49 -8.10 -6.90 -7.19
C GLY A 49 -6.60 -7.14 -7.37
N SER A 50 -5.75 -6.24 -6.84
CA SER A 50 -4.31 -6.25 -7.08
C SER A 50 -3.53 -6.74 -5.86
N PRO A 51 -2.94 -7.94 -5.91
CA PRO A 51 -2.02 -8.42 -4.88
C PRO A 51 -0.80 -7.51 -4.69
N ILE A 52 -0.35 -6.87 -5.78
CA ILE A 52 0.74 -5.90 -5.76
C ILE A 52 0.38 -4.71 -4.88
N ALA A 53 -0.83 -4.15 -5.06
CA ALA A 53 -1.29 -3.02 -4.26
C ALA A 53 -1.27 -3.36 -2.76
N ARG A 54 -1.77 -4.54 -2.38
CA ARG A 54 -1.77 -4.97 -0.99
C ARG A 54 -0.35 -5.01 -0.42
N MET A 55 0.61 -5.61 -1.13
CA MET A 55 1.98 -5.72 -0.65
C MET A 55 2.70 -4.37 -0.54
N LEU A 56 2.52 -3.47 -1.51
CA LEU A 56 3.14 -2.14 -1.48
C LEU A 56 2.58 -1.25 -0.36
N LEU A 57 1.37 -1.53 0.11
CA LEU A 57 0.72 -0.82 1.21
C LEU A 57 1.03 -1.42 2.59
N ILE A 58 1.74 -2.57 2.66
CA ILE A 58 2.17 -3.13 3.94
C ILE A 58 3.14 -2.18 4.61
N ARG A 59 2.86 -1.89 5.88
CA ARG A 59 3.69 -1.00 6.68
C ARG A 59 3.95 -1.60 8.05
N LYS A 60 5.17 -1.47 8.55
CA LYS A 60 5.46 -1.81 9.94
C LYS A 60 4.88 -0.74 10.87
N LEU A 61 4.09 -1.16 11.85
CA LEU A 61 3.59 -0.26 12.88
C LEU A 61 4.74 0.13 13.82
N ASN A 62 4.86 1.41 14.14
CA ASN A 62 5.85 1.86 15.10
C ASN A 62 5.54 1.29 16.50
N GLY A 63 6.58 0.78 17.18
CA GLY A 63 6.44 0.32 18.56
C GLY A 63 6.00 1.47 19.47
N GLY A 64 5.15 1.17 20.46
CA GLY A 64 4.65 2.16 21.43
C GLY A 64 3.37 2.88 21.00
N ILE A 65 2.78 2.56 19.85
CA ILE A 65 1.45 3.08 19.48
C ILE A 65 0.38 2.27 20.22
N ASN A 66 -0.49 2.99 20.93
CA ASN A 66 -1.64 2.41 21.61
C ASN A 66 -2.76 2.07 20.64
N LEU A 67 -3.48 1.00 20.94
CA LEU A 67 -4.73 0.65 20.27
C LEU A 67 -5.89 1.16 21.13
N SER A 68 -6.87 1.77 20.50
CA SER A 68 -8.08 2.29 21.13
C SER A 68 -9.28 1.42 20.76
N PRO A 69 -10.17 1.08 21.71
CA PRO A 69 -11.42 0.37 21.42
C PRO A 69 -12.51 1.28 20.84
N SER A 70 -12.30 2.60 20.85
CA SER A 70 -13.21 3.61 20.30
C SER A 70 -12.48 4.59 19.39
N MET A 71 -13.22 5.23 18.48
CA MET A 71 -12.71 6.26 17.56
C MET A 71 -12.26 7.50 18.36
N PRO A 72 -10.96 7.84 18.38
CA PRO A 72 -10.48 9.02 19.10
C PRO A 72 -10.79 10.35 18.38
N VAL A 73 -11.09 10.27 17.07
CA VAL A 73 -11.40 11.41 16.19
C VAL A 73 -12.71 11.12 15.50
N ASP A 74 -13.61 12.11 15.50
CA ASP A 74 -14.88 12.04 14.77
C ASP A 74 -14.61 12.15 13.26
N ALA A 75 -14.78 11.04 12.56
CA ALA A 75 -14.55 10.93 11.12
C ALA A 75 -15.38 9.78 10.56
N PRO A 76 -15.82 9.85 9.29
CA PRO A 76 -16.47 8.74 8.63
C PRO A 76 -15.54 7.52 8.54
N MET A 77 -16.14 6.33 8.52
CA MET A 77 -15.42 5.06 8.54
C MET A 77 -15.81 4.20 7.34
N LEU A 78 -14.79 3.69 6.66
CA LEU A 78 -14.97 2.74 5.58
C LEU A 78 -15.16 1.32 6.11
N LEU A 79 -15.92 0.48 5.42
CA LEU A 79 -16.12 -0.91 5.82
C LEU A 79 -14.89 -1.76 5.50
N HIS A 80 -14.57 -2.74 6.35
CA HIS A 80 -13.57 -3.75 6.02
C HIS A 80 -14.00 -4.58 4.80
N THR A 81 -13.26 -4.47 3.70
CA THR A 81 -13.52 -5.22 2.46
C THR A 81 -12.31 -6.07 2.07
N GLY A 82 -12.43 -7.41 2.05
CA GLY A 82 -11.29 -8.27 1.74
C GLY A 82 -10.19 -8.25 2.81
N CYS A 83 -10.60 -8.18 4.08
CA CYS A 83 -9.72 -8.07 5.24
C CYS A 83 -9.50 -9.39 5.99
N SER A 84 -9.85 -10.53 5.39
CA SER A 84 -9.60 -11.82 6.02
C SER A 84 -8.16 -12.28 5.81
N ILE A 85 -7.65 -13.11 6.72
CA ILE A 85 -6.35 -13.76 6.53
C ILE A 85 -6.34 -14.61 5.25
N SER A 86 -7.47 -15.22 4.87
CA SER A 86 -7.61 -15.98 3.63
C SER A 86 -7.44 -15.11 2.38
N ASP A 87 -8.00 -13.90 2.36
CA ASP A 87 -7.83 -12.96 1.25
C ASP A 87 -6.35 -12.59 1.11
N PHE A 88 -5.70 -12.25 2.22
CA PHE A 88 -4.27 -11.95 2.25
C PHE A 88 -3.42 -13.12 1.76
N MET A 89 -3.68 -14.34 2.23
CA MET A 89 -2.91 -15.52 1.82
C MET A 89 -3.17 -15.89 0.36
N SER A 90 -4.36 -15.60 -0.17
CA SER A 90 -4.66 -15.71 -1.59
C SER A 90 -3.79 -14.75 -2.42
N ASP A 91 -3.73 -13.48 -2.01
CA ASP A 91 -2.89 -12.47 -2.65
C ASP A 91 -1.40 -12.83 -2.58
N VAL A 92 -0.94 -13.38 -1.45
CA VAL A 92 0.44 -13.88 -1.28
C VAL A 92 0.77 -14.99 -2.28
N ARG A 93 -0.13 -15.96 -2.45
CA ARG A 93 0.06 -17.06 -3.43
C ARG A 93 0.07 -16.53 -4.87
N ASN A 94 -0.94 -15.73 -5.23
CA ASN A 94 -1.02 -15.12 -6.55
C ASN A 94 0.22 -14.28 -6.88
N LEU A 95 0.77 -13.58 -5.89
CA LEU A 95 1.99 -12.81 -6.07
C LEU A 95 3.22 -13.71 -6.18
N ASN A 96 3.34 -14.77 -5.38
CA ASN A 96 4.45 -15.73 -5.52
C ASN A 96 4.47 -16.33 -6.94
N ASP A 97 3.33 -16.78 -7.45
CA ASP A 97 3.20 -17.31 -8.82
C ASP A 97 3.58 -16.26 -9.88
N LEU A 98 3.17 -15.00 -9.68
CA LEU A 98 3.56 -13.90 -10.56
C LEU A 98 5.07 -13.66 -10.54
N LEU A 99 5.70 -13.71 -9.35
CA LEU A 99 7.13 -13.43 -9.17
C LEU A 99 8.04 -14.53 -9.76
N GLU A 100 7.53 -15.74 -9.99
CA GLU A 100 8.23 -16.81 -10.71
C GLU A 100 8.39 -16.47 -12.21
N ASN A 101 7.45 -15.72 -12.78
CA ASN A 101 7.54 -15.21 -14.14
C ASN A 101 7.88 -13.71 -14.17
N GLU A 102 9.18 -13.41 -14.09
CA GLU A 102 9.68 -12.03 -14.01
C GLU A 102 9.20 -11.13 -15.17
N LYS A 103 9.09 -11.65 -16.40
CA LYS A 103 8.60 -10.87 -17.54
C LYS A 103 7.14 -10.44 -17.34
N GLU A 104 6.31 -11.38 -16.89
CA GLU A 104 4.91 -11.11 -16.59
C GLU A 104 4.74 -10.18 -15.38
N ALA A 105 5.58 -10.34 -14.34
CA ALA A 105 5.60 -9.46 -13.19
C ALA A 105 5.95 -8.02 -13.58
N ILE A 106 6.97 -7.82 -14.42
CA ILE A 106 7.35 -6.50 -14.95
C ILE A 106 6.20 -5.90 -15.75
N ARG A 107 5.56 -6.67 -16.63
CA ARG A 107 4.41 -6.22 -17.42
C ARG A 107 3.27 -5.73 -16.51
N LYS A 108 2.87 -6.53 -15.52
CA LYS A 108 1.83 -6.13 -14.56
C LYS A 108 2.22 -4.91 -13.74
N LEU A 109 3.48 -4.79 -13.32
CA LEU A 109 3.96 -3.61 -12.60
C LEU A 109 3.94 -2.34 -13.44
N MET A 110 4.19 -2.46 -14.74
CA MET A 110 4.00 -1.33 -15.67
C MET A 110 2.52 -0.96 -15.80
N GLU A 111 1.60 -1.92 -15.80
CA GLU A 111 0.15 -1.65 -15.81
C GLU A 111 -0.33 -1.05 -14.49
N GLU A 112 0.29 -1.43 -13.38
CA GLU A 112 0.00 -0.89 -12.05
C GLU A 112 0.41 0.58 -11.90
N ASP A 113 1.40 1.07 -12.64
CA ASP A 113 1.85 2.46 -12.55
C ASP A 113 1.03 3.39 -13.46
N PRO A 114 0.16 4.26 -12.91
CA PRO A 114 -0.65 5.18 -13.71
C PRO A 114 0.16 6.38 -14.24
N ARG A 115 1.44 6.53 -13.84
CA ARG A 115 2.28 7.64 -14.30
C ARG A 115 2.65 7.48 -15.78
N LYS A 116 2.58 8.58 -16.52
CA LYS A 116 3.11 8.68 -17.87
C LYS A 116 4.61 8.97 -17.80
N TYR A 117 5.41 8.16 -18.49
CA TYR A 117 6.85 8.37 -18.61
C TYR A 117 7.19 8.57 -20.09
N GLU A 118 8.00 9.57 -20.39
CA GLU A 118 8.60 9.69 -21.70
C GLU A 118 9.84 8.80 -21.77
N ASN A 119 10.03 8.09 -22.89
CA ASN A 119 11.25 7.31 -23.09
C ASN A 119 12.43 8.26 -23.32
N ILE A 120 13.50 8.12 -22.54
CA ILE A 120 14.73 8.89 -22.75
C ILE A 120 15.49 8.26 -23.92
N LYS A 121 15.70 9.05 -24.96
CA LYS A 121 16.66 8.75 -26.03
C LYS A 121 18.02 9.27 -25.59
N VAL A 122 18.96 8.38 -25.30
CA VAL A 122 20.33 8.81 -24.95
C VAL A 122 21.06 9.24 -26.24
N PRO A 123 21.56 10.49 -26.32
CA PRO A 123 22.30 10.96 -27.49
C PRO A 123 23.57 10.14 -27.71
N LYS A 124 23.85 9.79 -28.98
CA LYS A 124 25.07 9.04 -29.35
C LYS A 124 26.38 9.74 -28.95
N SER A 125 26.37 11.06 -28.75
CA SER A 125 27.57 11.86 -28.44
C SER A 125 28.09 11.71 -27.01
N ILE A 126 27.32 11.11 -26.10
CA ILE A 126 27.70 10.95 -24.68
C ILE A 126 28.38 9.59 -24.42
N LEU A 127 28.29 8.62 -25.35
CA LEU A 127 28.95 7.33 -25.22
C LEU A 127 30.11 7.19 -26.20
N TYR A 128 31.34 7.30 -25.70
CA TYR A 128 32.57 6.77 -26.33
C TYR A 128 32.60 5.21 -26.33
N PHE A 129 31.44 4.56 -26.43
CA PHE A 129 31.29 3.11 -26.50
C PHE A 129 30.67 2.73 -27.85
N PRO A 130 31.24 1.74 -28.58
CA PRO A 130 30.82 1.41 -29.96
C PRO A 130 29.46 0.71 -30.06
N PHE A 131 28.64 0.72 -29.02
CA PHE A 131 27.34 0.04 -28.98
C PHE A 131 26.20 1.06 -28.96
N ARG A 132 25.47 1.10 -30.09
CA ARG A 132 24.12 1.64 -30.41
C ARG A 132 23.45 2.60 -29.41
N ALA A 133 22.77 3.62 -29.92
CA ALA A 133 21.84 4.45 -29.13
C ALA A 133 20.87 3.54 -28.34
N HIS A 134 20.95 3.59 -27.01
CA HIS A 134 20.06 2.83 -26.14
C HIS A 134 18.80 3.66 -25.88
N ASN A 135 17.65 3.15 -26.30
CA ASN A 135 16.37 3.67 -25.83
C ASN A 135 16.15 3.12 -24.42
N ILE A 136 16.13 4.00 -23.41
CA ILE A 136 15.84 3.58 -22.04
C ILE A 136 14.34 3.65 -21.84
N ASN A 137 13.71 2.48 -21.66
CA ASN A 137 12.32 2.39 -21.23
C ASN A 137 12.25 2.64 -19.72
N ILE A 138 12.02 3.90 -19.33
CA ILE A 138 11.96 4.31 -17.92
C ILE A 138 10.89 3.51 -17.17
N LYS A 139 9.75 3.28 -17.82
CA LYS A 139 8.63 2.55 -17.21
C LYS A 139 9.02 1.13 -16.85
N GLU A 140 9.77 0.46 -17.73
CA GLU A 140 10.32 -0.87 -17.47
C GLU A 140 11.39 -0.85 -16.37
N ALA A 141 12.27 0.16 -16.35
CA ALA A 141 13.29 0.30 -15.31
C ALA A 141 12.67 0.48 -13.92
N ILE A 142 11.64 1.33 -13.81
CA ILE A 142 10.87 1.53 -12.57
C ILE A 142 10.15 0.24 -12.17
N ALA A 143 9.55 -0.47 -13.14
CA ALA A 143 8.91 -1.75 -12.87
C ALA A 143 9.89 -2.80 -12.33
N LYS A 144 11.12 -2.86 -12.86
CA LYS A 144 12.19 -3.72 -12.32
C LYS A 144 12.58 -3.34 -10.88
N THR A 145 12.68 -2.04 -10.58
CA THR A 145 12.91 -1.57 -9.20
C THR A 145 11.77 -1.97 -8.26
N ASN A 146 10.52 -1.76 -8.68
CA ASN A 146 9.35 -2.15 -7.90
C ASN A 146 9.26 -3.66 -7.71
N LEU A 147 9.68 -4.46 -8.70
CA LEU A 147 9.77 -5.91 -8.59
C LEU A 147 10.76 -6.33 -7.49
N SER A 148 11.94 -5.70 -7.45
CA SER A 148 12.92 -5.95 -6.38
C SER A 148 12.34 -5.60 -5.02
N LEU A 149 11.68 -4.44 -4.91
CA LEU A 149 11.04 -4.00 -3.67
C LEU A 149 9.95 -4.99 -3.21
N LEU A 150 9.12 -5.49 -4.13
CA LEU A 150 8.11 -6.50 -3.82
C LEU A 150 8.73 -7.80 -3.31
N LYS A 151 9.78 -8.31 -3.99
CA LYS A 151 10.53 -9.48 -3.54
C LYS A 151 11.10 -9.27 -2.13
N ASP A 152 11.61 -8.07 -1.84
CA ASP A 152 12.13 -7.71 -0.53
C ASP A 152 11.06 -7.61 0.55
N ILE A 153 9.88 -7.03 0.25
CA ILE A 153 8.73 -7.00 1.16
C ILE A 153 8.31 -8.43 1.49
N MET A 154 8.08 -9.26 0.47
CA MET A 154 7.66 -10.66 0.61
C MET A 154 8.65 -11.47 1.47
N LYS A 155 9.95 -11.24 1.27
CA LYS A 155 11.01 -11.86 2.07
C LYS A 155 11.07 -11.32 3.49
N THR A 156 10.84 -10.03 3.69
CA THR A 156 10.88 -9.37 5.00
C THR A 156 9.82 -9.92 5.92
N ILE A 157 8.59 -10.09 5.42
CA ILE A 157 7.47 -10.68 6.18
C ILE A 157 7.40 -12.22 6.07
N CYS A 158 8.36 -12.84 5.36
CA CYS A 158 8.41 -14.29 5.06
C CYS A 158 7.15 -14.86 4.37
N ALA A 159 6.40 -14.02 3.65
CA ALA A 159 5.28 -14.45 2.82
C ALA A 159 5.72 -15.26 1.58
N ASN A 160 6.99 -15.14 1.18
CA ASN A 160 7.56 -15.95 0.09
C ASN A 160 7.60 -17.47 0.37
N LYS A 161 7.34 -17.88 1.62
CA LYS A 161 7.22 -19.29 2.03
C LYS A 161 5.77 -19.73 2.24
N ASN A 162 4.80 -18.89 1.89
CA ASN A 162 3.38 -19.10 2.16
C ASN A 162 3.06 -19.38 3.64
N ILE A 163 3.89 -18.86 4.56
CA ILE A 163 3.66 -18.99 6.01
C ILE A 163 2.65 -17.91 6.43
N PRO A 164 1.51 -18.29 7.02
CA PRO A 164 0.53 -17.31 7.45
C PRO A 164 1.02 -16.47 8.64
N PRO A 165 0.49 -15.26 8.81
CA PRO A 165 0.62 -14.49 10.05
C PRO A 165 0.17 -15.32 11.27
N THR A 166 0.85 -15.15 12.40
CA THR A 166 0.49 -15.76 13.69
C THR A 166 -0.63 -15.00 14.40
N GLY A 167 -0.85 -13.74 14.04
CA GLY A 167 -1.95 -12.91 14.53
C GLY A 167 -2.53 -12.08 13.39
N TRP A 168 -3.85 -11.92 13.38
CA TRP A 168 -4.59 -11.16 12.38
C TRP A 168 -5.85 -10.54 12.98
N TYR A 169 -5.91 -9.22 13.02
CA TYR A 169 -7.01 -8.49 13.67
C TYR A 169 -7.47 -7.34 12.78
N PRO A 170 -8.76 -7.24 12.43
CA PRO A 170 -9.31 -6.06 11.77
C PRO A 170 -9.12 -4.81 12.64
N ALA A 171 -8.61 -3.76 12.03
CA ALA A 171 -8.33 -2.48 12.68
C ALA A 171 -8.56 -1.30 11.73
N TYR A 172 -8.39 -0.09 12.24
CA TYR A 172 -8.51 1.14 11.49
C TYR A 172 -7.32 2.05 11.72
N ILE A 173 -6.87 2.71 10.65
CA ILE A 173 -5.97 3.87 10.71
C ILE A 173 -6.73 5.12 10.33
N LEU A 174 -6.35 6.26 10.88
CA LEU A 174 -6.87 7.54 10.42
C LEU A 174 -6.05 8.00 9.21
N LEU A 175 -6.70 8.13 8.06
CA LEU A 175 -6.15 8.81 6.91
C LEU A 175 -6.61 10.27 6.90
N SER A 176 -5.74 11.15 6.43
CA SER A 176 -6.09 12.52 6.05
C SER A 176 -5.70 12.77 4.62
N MET A 177 -6.68 13.23 3.85
CA MET A 177 -6.55 13.44 2.42
C MET A 177 -6.75 14.92 2.12
N ASP A 178 -5.74 15.54 1.54
CA ASP A 178 -5.87 16.85 0.92
C ASP A 178 -6.20 16.63 -0.55
N ARG A 179 -7.39 17.07 -0.95
CA ARG A 179 -7.94 16.88 -2.30
C ARG A 179 -7.38 17.87 -3.31
N ASP A 180 -6.90 19.02 -2.85
CA ASP A 180 -6.34 20.05 -3.74
C ASP A 180 -4.92 19.68 -4.12
N SER A 181 -4.13 19.22 -3.14
CA SER A 181 -2.74 18.78 -3.37
C SER A 181 -2.60 17.29 -3.72
N ASN A 182 -3.69 16.52 -3.68
CA ASN A 182 -3.69 15.06 -3.84
C ASN A 182 -2.70 14.35 -2.89
N THR A 183 -2.60 14.81 -1.65
CA THR A 183 -1.69 14.25 -0.63
C THR A 183 -2.44 13.41 0.40
N VAL A 184 -1.79 12.34 0.87
CA VAL A 184 -2.37 11.41 1.85
C VAL A 184 -1.42 11.26 3.03
N TYR A 185 -1.96 11.42 4.24
CA TYR A 185 -1.26 11.22 5.49
C TYR A 185 -1.88 10.10 6.30
N ILE A 186 -1.05 9.19 6.82
CA ILE A 186 -1.41 8.18 7.81
C ILE A 186 -1.07 8.72 9.19
N HIS A 187 -1.98 8.56 10.14
CA HIS A 187 -1.77 9.02 11.51
C HIS A 187 -1.40 7.85 12.40
N GLU A 188 -0.36 8.07 13.20
CA GLU A 188 0.26 7.08 14.06
C GLU A 188 0.65 7.76 15.38
N GLY A 189 -0.22 7.67 16.37
CA GLY A 189 -0.10 8.42 17.61
C GLY A 189 -0.17 9.92 17.36
N ASN A 190 0.89 10.64 17.76
CA ASN A 190 1.01 12.10 17.58
C ASN A 190 1.72 12.49 16.27
N LYS A 191 1.96 11.53 15.36
CA LYS A 191 2.68 11.77 14.11
C LYS A 191 1.74 11.59 12.92
N LYS A 192 1.91 12.45 11.91
CA LYS A 192 1.37 12.25 10.57
C LYS A 192 2.48 11.90 9.59
N VAL A 193 2.31 10.83 8.83
CA VAL A 193 3.30 10.34 7.88
C VAL A 193 2.70 10.32 6.49
N ARG A 194 3.32 11.03 5.55
CA ARG A 194 2.88 11.07 4.14
C ARG A 194 3.02 9.68 3.51
N SER A 195 1.98 9.23 2.81
CA SER A 195 1.97 7.94 2.11
C SER A 195 1.79 8.11 0.60
N GLN A 196 2.92 8.17 -0.12
CA GLN A 196 2.92 8.28 -1.58
C GLN A 196 2.23 7.10 -2.27
N VAL A 197 2.24 5.91 -1.67
CA VAL A 197 1.57 4.73 -2.22
C VAL A 197 0.05 4.93 -2.19
N HIS A 198 -0.52 5.40 -1.07
CA HIS A 198 -1.94 5.76 -1.01
C HIS A 198 -2.27 6.91 -1.98
N GLU A 199 -1.40 7.91 -2.15
CA GLU A 199 -1.62 9.00 -3.13
C GLU A 199 -1.77 8.46 -4.56
N VAL A 200 -0.95 7.49 -4.95
CA VAL A 200 -1.03 6.86 -6.28
C VAL A 200 -2.36 6.12 -6.44
N TYR A 201 -2.74 5.30 -5.46
CA TYR A 201 -3.97 4.49 -5.58
C TYR A 201 -5.24 5.32 -5.43
N LEU A 202 -5.33 6.19 -4.42
CA LEU A 202 -6.52 7.00 -4.16
C LEU A 202 -6.74 8.04 -5.26
N PHE A 203 -5.73 8.83 -5.61
CA PHE A 203 -5.90 9.92 -6.56
C PHE A 203 -5.57 9.54 -8.00
N LYS A 204 -4.39 8.96 -8.27
CA LYS A 204 -3.98 8.69 -9.67
C LYS A 204 -4.75 7.54 -10.30
N LYS A 205 -5.13 6.52 -9.52
CA LYS A 205 -6.05 5.46 -9.96
C LYS A 205 -7.53 5.76 -9.67
N LYS A 206 -7.84 6.96 -9.18
CA LYS A 206 -9.20 7.45 -8.96
C LYS A 206 -10.06 6.60 -8.01
N ILE A 207 -9.46 5.82 -7.11
CA ILE A 207 -10.20 5.07 -6.09
C ILE A 207 -10.94 6.03 -5.14
N ILE A 208 -10.47 7.27 -5.01
CA ILE A 208 -11.10 8.31 -4.21
C ILE A 208 -12.56 8.57 -4.61
N GLU A 209 -12.93 8.42 -5.89
CA GLU A 209 -14.30 8.62 -6.37
C GLU A 209 -15.25 7.55 -5.76
N THR A 210 -14.82 6.29 -5.76
CA THR A 210 -15.52 5.18 -5.12
C THR A 210 -15.63 5.38 -3.61
N LEU A 211 -14.53 5.81 -2.98
CA LEU A 211 -14.48 6.09 -1.54
C LEU A 211 -15.50 7.15 -1.15
N LEU A 212 -15.52 8.29 -1.84
CA LEU A 212 -16.45 9.39 -1.51
C LEU A 212 -17.91 8.97 -1.67
N LYS A 213 -18.22 8.17 -2.70
CA LYS A 213 -19.56 7.62 -2.92
C LYS A 213 -20.00 6.71 -1.78
N GLU A 214 -19.11 5.82 -1.31
CA GLU A 214 -19.40 4.92 -0.18
C GLU A 214 -19.59 5.67 1.14
N LEU A 215 -18.96 6.83 1.29
CA LEU A 215 -19.14 7.72 2.44
C LEU A 215 -20.34 8.67 2.30
N GLY A 216 -21.06 8.64 1.18
CA GLY A 216 -22.20 9.55 0.92
C GLY A 216 -21.79 11.02 0.77
N MET A 217 -20.57 11.28 0.29
CA MET A 217 -19.98 12.63 0.17
C MET A 217 -19.91 13.15 -1.28
N THR A 218 -20.65 12.51 -2.19
CA THR A 218 -20.77 12.85 -3.62
C THR A 218 -22.20 13.17 -3.98
#